data_AF-Q5L5T0-F1
#
_entry.id   AF-Q5L5T0-F1
#
_cell.length_a   1.000
_cell.length_b   1.000
_cell.length_c   1.000
_cell.angle_alpha   90.00
_cell.angle_beta   90.00
_cell.angle_gamma   90.00
#
_symmetry.space_group_name_H-M   'P 1'
#
loop_
_entity.id
_entity.type
_entity.pdbx_description
1 polymer ?
#
loop_
_entity_poly.entity_id
_entity_poly.type
_entity_poly.pdbx_seq_one_letter_code
_entity_poly.pdbx_strand_id
1 'polypeptide(L)'
;MECFFYKYKNNTDFFYDNQNAHWLLKDGFIRSETHLYPYTMDWEIDITHSDEIKELLIRCTPIIGNILGFGKLYSLWSTRDPEDRYKDILFHTLSGVLETLGLGVVALILKITLTMAFYFLEFLEFLIHTLVSLILPNSQSPKRFSFL
;
A
#
# COMPACT_ATOMS: atom_id res chain seq x y z
N MET A 1 7.69 27.90 -11.86
CA MET A 1 7.32 26.62 -11.19
C MET A 1 7.52 25.54 -12.21
N GLU A 2 8.62 24.79 -12.14
CA GLU A 2 8.73 23.58 -12.96
C GLU A 2 7.67 22.59 -12.46
N CYS A 3 6.87 22.08 -13.38
CA CYS A 3 5.83 21.10 -13.08
C CYS A 3 6.54 19.79 -12.72
N PHE A 4 6.37 19.30 -11.48
CA PHE A 4 7.08 18.09 -11.04
C PHE A 4 6.56 16.82 -11.72
N PHE A 5 5.40 16.87 -12.37
CA PHE A 5 4.79 15.74 -13.05
C PHE A 5 5.66 15.23 -14.20
N TYR A 6 5.91 13.92 -14.22
CA TYR A 6 6.67 13.24 -15.26
C TYR A 6 8.07 13.83 -15.52
N LYS A 7 8.72 14.34 -14.47
CA LYS A 7 10.12 14.77 -14.48
C LYS A 7 11.08 13.63 -14.86
N TYR A 8 10.83 12.42 -14.36
CA TYR A 8 11.67 11.24 -14.54
C TYR A 8 11.02 10.24 -15.50
N LYS A 9 11.83 9.62 -16.37
CA LYS A 9 11.35 8.68 -17.40
C LYS A 9 11.13 7.26 -16.86
N ASN A 10 11.80 6.89 -15.78
CA ASN A 10 11.75 5.56 -15.19
C ASN A 10 12.17 5.62 -13.71
N ASN A 11 12.02 4.50 -13.01
CA ASN A 11 12.38 4.35 -11.60
C ASN A 11 13.87 4.62 -11.31
N THR A 12 14.76 4.22 -12.22
CA THR A 12 16.21 4.36 -12.07
C THR A 12 16.64 5.84 -12.07
N ASP A 13 16.12 6.64 -13.00
CA ASP A 13 16.35 8.07 -13.08
C ASP A 13 15.90 8.78 -11.78
N PHE A 14 14.70 8.42 -11.29
CA PHE A 14 14.18 8.94 -10.03
C PHE A 14 15.09 8.57 -8.84
N PHE A 15 15.50 7.30 -8.76
CA PHE A 15 16.30 6.78 -7.65
C PHE A 15 17.65 7.48 -7.53
N TYR A 16 18.38 7.65 -8.64
CA TYR A 16 19.69 8.30 -8.64
C TYR A 16 19.61 9.81 -8.37
N ASP A 17 18.60 10.51 -8.88
CA ASP A 17 18.45 11.96 -8.65
C ASP A 17 18.04 12.28 -7.20
N ASN A 18 17.41 11.34 -6.49
CA ASN A 18 16.89 11.55 -5.14
C ASN A 18 17.70 10.81 -4.04
N GLN A 19 18.93 10.38 -4.31
CA GLN A 19 19.77 9.70 -3.31
C GLN A 19 20.01 10.56 -2.07
N ASN A 20 20.22 11.87 -2.28
CA ASN A 20 20.53 12.85 -1.25
C ASN A 20 19.28 13.60 -0.74
N ALA A 21 18.07 13.14 -1.09
CA ALA A 21 16.84 13.71 -0.55
C ALA A 21 16.83 13.58 0.98
N HIS A 22 16.21 14.56 1.66
CA HIS A 22 16.10 14.52 3.11
C HIS A 22 15.39 13.23 3.56
N TRP A 23 15.96 12.54 4.56
CA TRP A 23 15.52 11.20 4.98
C TRP A 23 14.01 11.11 5.22
N LEU A 24 13.43 12.10 5.92
CA LEU A 24 11.99 12.12 6.21
C LEU A 24 11.11 12.21 4.95
N LEU A 25 11.55 12.88 3.90
CA LEU A 25 10.82 12.92 2.63
C LEU A 25 11.01 11.60 1.88
N LYS A 26 12.24 11.06 1.93
CA LYS A 26 12.64 9.81 1.28
C LYS A 26 11.90 8.61 1.86
N ASP A 27 11.60 8.60 3.16
CA ASP A 27 10.77 7.57 3.81
C ASP A 27 9.34 7.52 3.26
N GLY A 28 8.86 8.60 2.64
CA GLY A 28 7.58 8.63 1.94
C GLY A 28 7.63 8.06 0.52
N PHE A 29 8.82 7.80 -0.03
CA PHE A 29 8.93 7.35 -1.42
C PHE A 29 8.40 5.93 -1.58
N ILE A 30 7.53 5.76 -2.58
CA ILE A 30 6.92 4.46 -2.90
C ILE A 30 7.59 3.76 -4.08
N ARG A 31 8.78 4.23 -4.49
CA ARG A 31 9.55 3.65 -5.60
C ARG A 31 10.92 3.23 -5.14
N SER A 32 11.36 2.07 -5.62
CA SER A 32 12.74 1.62 -5.57
C SER A 32 13.45 1.95 -6.88
N GLU A 33 14.70 1.50 -7.04
CA GLU A 33 15.46 1.64 -8.29
C GLU A 33 14.77 0.96 -9.49
N THR A 34 14.02 -0.13 -9.25
CA THR A 34 13.53 -1.01 -10.31
C THR A 34 12.02 -1.04 -10.44
N HIS A 35 11.28 -0.72 -9.38
CA HIS A 35 9.83 -0.87 -9.36
C HIS A 35 9.11 0.12 -8.44
N LEU A 36 7.85 0.38 -8.78
CA LEU A 36 6.84 0.92 -7.89
C LEU A 36 6.41 -0.15 -6.88
N TYR A 37 6.39 0.17 -5.59
CA TYR A 37 5.92 -0.76 -4.57
C TYR A 37 4.43 -1.07 -4.77
N PRO A 38 4.00 -2.32 -4.55
CA PRO A 38 2.60 -2.69 -4.67
C PRO A 38 1.75 -1.96 -3.62
N TYR A 39 0.52 -1.59 -3.96
CA TYR A 39 -0.36 -0.88 -3.02
C TYR A 39 -0.67 -1.68 -1.75
N THR A 40 -0.56 -3.01 -1.81
CA THR A 40 -0.83 -3.91 -0.69
C THR A 40 0.09 -3.63 0.50
N MET A 41 1.35 -3.26 0.26
CA MET A 41 2.29 -2.87 1.33
C MET A 41 1.84 -1.62 2.11
N ASP A 42 0.96 -0.81 1.51
CA ASP A 42 0.51 0.44 2.08
C ASP A 42 -0.92 0.35 2.64
N TRP A 43 -1.75 -0.56 2.10
CA TRP A 43 -3.19 -0.64 2.37
C TRP A 43 -3.64 -1.89 3.12
N GLU A 44 -2.84 -2.95 3.12
CA GLU A 44 -3.09 -4.14 3.93
C GLU A 44 -2.28 -4.02 5.22
N ILE A 45 -2.95 -4.21 6.36
CA ILE A 45 -2.29 -4.15 7.67
C ILE A 45 -1.90 -5.58 8.06
N ASP A 46 -0.60 -5.89 8.09
CA ASP A 46 -0.14 -7.14 8.68
C ASP A 46 -0.03 -6.99 10.20
N ILE A 47 -1.07 -7.46 10.89
CA ILE A 47 -1.14 -7.44 12.35
C ILE A 47 -0.15 -8.38 13.04
N THR A 48 0.54 -9.25 12.28
CA THR A 48 1.54 -10.18 12.84
C THR A 48 2.88 -9.49 13.12
N HIS A 49 3.15 -8.34 12.49
CA HIS A 49 4.40 -7.60 12.62
C HIS A 49 4.20 -6.28 13.38
N SER A 50 4.63 -6.23 14.65
CA SER A 50 4.45 -5.06 15.52
C SER A 50 5.11 -3.76 15.00
N ASP A 51 6.09 -3.87 14.11
CA ASP A 51 6.78 -2.72 13.54
C ASP A 51 5.94 -2.00 12.47
N GLU A 52 5.09 -2.72 11.73
CA GLU A 52 4.13 -2.12 10.80
C GLU A 52 3.09 -1.26 11.53
N ILE A 53 2.66 -1.71 12.71
CA ILE A 53 1.72 -0.96 13.56
C ILE A 53 2.36 0.36 14.03
N LYS A 54 3.65 0.35 14.40
CA LYS A 54 4.36 1.57 14.80
C LYS A 54 4.45 2.55 13.65
N GLU A 55 4.82 2.09 12.46
CA GLU A 55 4.92 2.93 11.27
C GLU A 55 3.57 3.56 10.92
N LEU A 56 2.50 2.78 10.98
CA LEU A 56 1.13 3.23 10.75
C LEU A 56 0.72 4.37 11.71
N LEU A 57 1.09 4.26 12.99
CA LEU A 57 0.84 5.29 14.00
C LEU A 57 1.68 6.55 13.76
N ILE A 58 2.95 6.40 13.36
CA ILE A 58 3.82 7.54 13.02
C ILE A 58 3.23 8.33 11.85
N ARG A 59 2.76 7.63 10.81
CA ARG A 59 2.09 8.24 9.64
C ARG A 59 0.79 8.96 10.00
N CYS A 60 0.14 8.64 11.12
CA CYS A 60 -1.02 9.38 11.62
C CYS A 60 -0.67 10.72 12.27
N THR A 61 0.60 10.98 12.56
CA THR A 61 1.05 12.26 13.14
C THR A 61 0.96 13.35 12.07
N PRO A 62 0.15 14.41 12.22
CA PRO A 62 -0.18 15.32 11.12
C PRO A 62 1.03 15.89 10.36
N ILE A 63 2.07 16.35 11.05
CA ILE A 63 3.25 16.94 10.40
C ILE A 63 4.06 15.86 9.65
N ILE A 64 4.28 14.71 10.28
CA ILE A 64 5.07 13.62 9.70
C ILE A 64 4.30 12.99 8.53
N GLY A 65 3.02 12.66 8.75
CA GLY A 65 2.09 12.16 7.74
C GLY A 65 2.00 13.09 6.53
N ASN A 66 1.93 14.41 6.73
CA ASN A 66 1.93 15.35 5.62
C ASN A 66 3.19 15.23 4.75
N ILE A 67 4.37 15.21 5.39
CA ILE A 67 5.66 15.12 4.69
C ILE A 67 5.80 13.79 3.95
N LEU A 68 5.42 12.68 4.59
CA LEU A 68 5.44 11.35 4.00
C LEU A 68 4.47 11.24 2.81
N GLY A 69 3.25 11.77 2.96
CA GLY A 69 2.26 11.85 1.88
C GLY A 69 2.76 12.70 0.70
N PHE A 70 3.45 13.81 0.98
CA PHE A 70 4.09 14.61 -0.06
C PHE A 70 5.20 13.84 -0.77
N GLY A 71 6.08 13.14 -0.04
CA GLY A 71 7.11 12.28 -0.61
C GLY A 71 6.52 11.18 -1.50
N LYS A 72 5.40 10.60 -1.06
CA LYS A 72 4.64 9.59 -1.81
C LYS A 72 4.11 10.15 -3.13
N LEU A 73 3.37 11.25 -3.08
CA LEU A 73 2.84 11.88 -4.28
C LEU A 73 3.94 12.37 -5.22
N TYR A 74 5.02 12.93 -4.67
CA TYR A 74 6.18 13.34 -5.45
C TYR A 74 6.82 12.15 -6.15
N SER A 75 7.18 11.09 -5.44
CA SER A 75 7.80 9.89 -6.05
C SER A 75 6.90 9.24 -7.09
N LEU A 76 5.59 9.15 -6.81
CA LEU A 76 4.62 8.55 -7.72
C LEU A 76 4.47 9.34 -9.01
N TRP A 77 4.15 10.64 -8.90
CA TRP A 77 3.75 11.46 -10.04
C TRP A 77 4.91 12.13 -10.77
N SER A 78 6.08 12.25 -10.14
CA SER A 78 7.29 12.73 -10.83
C SER A 78 7.87 11.70 -11.79
N THR A 79 7.49 10.44 -11.69
CA THR A 79 8.04 9.35 -12.52
C THR A 79 6.97 8.79 -13.44
N ARG A 80 7.31 8.55 -14.70
CA ARG A 80 6.41 7.96 -15.69
C ARG A 80 6.94 6.62 -16.19
N ASP A 81 6.76 5.56 -15.41
CA ASP A 81 7.16 4.22 -15.82
C ASP A 81 5.97 3.49 -16.49
N PRO A 82 6.10 3.00 -17.75
CA PRO A 82 5.01 2.30 -18.43
C PRO A 82 4.66 0.94 -17.82
N GLU A 83 5.56 0.35 -17.02
CA GLU A 83 5.33 -0.93 -16.35
C GLU A 83 4.51 -0.79 -15.05
N ASP A 84 4.22 0.45 -14.61
CA ASP A 84 3.45 0.71 -13.40
C ASP A 84 2.00 0.23 -13.54
N ARG A 85 1.54 -0.55 -12.55
CA ARG A 85 0.16 -1.03 -12.53
C ARG A 85 -0.78 0.12 -12.13
N TYR A 86 -1.84 0.33 -12.91
CA TYR A 86 -2.85 1.37 -12.63
C TYR A 86 -3.47 1.29 -11.22
N LYS A 87 -3.64 0.08 -10.68
CA LYS A 87 -4.13 -0.10 -9.31
C LYS A 87 -3.17 0.48 -8.28
N ASP A 88 -1.86 0.26 -8.43
CA ASP A 88 -0.86 0.80 -7.51
C ASP A 88 -0.86 2.33 -7.54
N ILE A 89 -0.90 2.91 -8.73
CA ILE A 89 -0.98 4.37 -8.90
C ILE A 89 -2.21 4.95 -8.19
N LEU A 90 -3.39 4.34 -8.39
CA LEU A 90 -4.64 4.82 -7.79
C LEU A 90 -4.58 4.79 -6.26
N PHE A 91 -4.22 3.65 -5.68
CA PHE A 91 -4.21 3.48 -4.22
C PHE A 91 -3.12 4.31 -3.54
N HIS A 92 -1.93 4.42 -4.14
CA HIS A 92 -0.87 5.30 -3.63
C HIS A 92 -1.24 6.78 -3.75
N THR A 93 -1.95 7.18 -4.82
CA THR A 93 -2.47 8.54 -4.94
C THR A 93 -3.49 8.85 -3.86
N LEU A 94 -4.45 7.95 -3.63
CA LEU A 94 -5.47 8.11 -2.58
C LEU A 94 -4.83 8.24 -1.20
N SER A 95 -3.91 7.33 -0.87
CA SER A 95 -3.15 7.32 0.39
C SER A 95 -2.34 8.62 0.56
N GLY A 96 -1.57 8.99 -0.48
CA GLY A 96 -0.75 10.19 -0.46
C GLY A 96 -1.56 11.47 -0.28
N VAL A 97 -2.70 11.61 -0.97
CA VAL A 97 -3.59 12.79 -0.80
C VAL A 97 -4.14 12.87 0.61
N LEU A 98 -4.63 11.76 1.18
CA LEU A 98 -5.14 11.75 2.55
C LEU A 98 -4.04 12.10 3.57
N GLU A 99 -2.87 11.48 3.44
CA GLU A 99 -1.71 11.74 4.30
C GLU A 99 -1.23 13.20 4.19
N THR A 100 -1.13 13.76 2.97
CA THR A 100 -0.76 15.16 2.72
C THR A 100 -1.74 16.17 3.30
N LEU A 101 -3.04 15.85 3.33
CA LEU A 101 -4.08 16.70 3.91
C LEU A 101 -4.15 16.61 5.44
N GLY A 102 -3.27 15.83 6.08
CA GLY A 102 -3.32 15.58 7.53
C GLY A 102 -4.44 14.64 7.94
N LEU A 103 -5.06 13.95 6.98
CA LEU A 103 -6.14 12.99 7.18
C LEU A 103 -5.58 11.56 7.39
N GLY A 104 -4.39 11.43 7.99
CA GLY A 104 -3.77 10.13 8.28
C GLY A 104 -4.68 9.20 9.10
N VAL A 105 -5.49 9.75 10.01
CA VAL A 105 -6.51 8.99 10.75
C VAL A 105 -7.60 8.43 9.84
N VAL A 106 -8.04 9.19 8.83
CA VAL A 106 -9.02 8.71 7.84
C VAL A 106 -8.41 7.62 6.98
N ALA A 107 -7.16 7.81 6.53
CA ALA A 107 -6.43 6.78 5.80
C ALA A 107 -6.32 5.48 6.63
N LEU A 108 -6.00 5.59 7.93
CA LEU A 108 -5.96 4.46 8.86
C LEU A 108 -7.31 3.73 8.95
N ILE A 109 -8.40 4.46 9.15
CA ILE A 109 -9.76 3.87 9.22
C ILE A 109 -10.09 3.11 7.94
N LEU A 110 -9.74 3.65 6.77
CA LEU A 110 -9.96 2.98 5.49
C LEU A 110 -9.14 1.70 5.37
N LYS A 111 -7.86 1.72 5.76
CA LYS A 111 -6.97 0.54 5.77
C LYS A 111 -7.51 -0.56 6.68
N ILE A 112 -7.95 -0.21 7.89
CA ILE A 112 -8.59 -1.15 8.83
C ILE A 112 -9.85 -1.74 8.22
N THR A 113 -10.72 -0.91 7.63
CA THR A 113 -11.99 -1.36 7.03
C THR A 113 -11.74 -2.32 5.87
N LEU A 114 -10.78 -2.01 4.99
CA LEU A 114 -10.39 -2.88 3.87
C LEU A 114 -9.86 -4.22 4.37
N THR A 115 -8.97 -4.18 5.36
CA THR A 115 -8.34 -5.36 5.95
C THR A 115 -9.39 -6.26 6.62
N MET A 116 -10.33 -5.67 7.37
CA MET A 116 -11.46 -6.40 7.96
C MET A 116 -12.37 -7.04 6.91
N ALA A 117 -12.67 -6.32 5.82
CA ALA A 117 -13.49 -6.85 4.73
C ALA A 117 -12.81 -8.04 4.05
N PHE A 118 -11.50 -7.97 3.85
CA PHE A 118 -10.71 -9.07 3.29
C PHE A 118 -10.80 -10.33 4.16
N TYR A 119 -10.48 -10.23 5.46
CA TYR A 119 -10.57 -11.38 6.37
C TYR A 119 -11.99 -11.93 6.50
N PHE A 120 -13.01 -11.07 6.45
CA PHE A 120 -14.40 -11.50 6.47
C PHE A 120 -14.76 -12.34 5.23
N LEU A 121 -14.29 -11.93 4.04
CA LEU A 121 -14.51 -12.69 2.81
C LEU A 121 -13.77 -14.04 2.83
N GLU A 122 -12.52 -14.07 3.30
CA GLU A 122 -11.77 -15.33 3.45
C GLU A 122 -12.47 -16.29 4.43
N PHE A 123 -12.98 -15.76 5.55
CA PHE A 123 -13.76 -16.55 6.50
C PHE A 123 -15.04 -17.10 5.87
N LEU A 124 -15.74 -16.30 5.06
CA LEU A 124 -16.94 -16.73 4.35
C LEU A 124 -16.64 -17.84 3.34
N GLU A 125 -15.55 -17.72 2.57
CA GLU A 125 -15.10 -18.77 1.64
C GLU A 125 -14.81 -20.08 2.37
N PHE A 126 -14.11 -20.01 3.51
CA PHE A 126 -13.84 -21.17 4.36
C PHE A 126 -15.13 -21.81 4.91
N LEU A 127 -16.09 -20.99 5.36
CA LEU A 127 -17.38 -21.47 5.86
C LEU A 127 -18.17 -22.18 4.75
N ILE A 128 -18.22 -21.60 3.54
CA ILE A 128 -18.87 -22.20 2.38
C ILE A 128 -18.21 -23.54 2.04
N HIS A 129 -16.88 -23.61 2.02
CA HIS A 129 -16.17 -24.86 1.76
C HIS A 129 -16.46 -25.94 2.81
N THR A 130 -16.50 -25.56 4.09
CA THR A 130 -16.84 -26.47 5.19
C THR A 130 -18.26 -27.00 5.04
N LEU A 131 -19.23 -26.15 4.70
CA LEU A 131 -20.62 -26.56 4.47
C LEU A 131 -20.74 -27.49 3.25
N VAL A 132 -20.04 -27.17 2.14
CA VAL A 132 -20.04 -27.99 0.92
C VAL A 132 -19.42 -29.36 1.19
N SER A 133 -18.30 -29.44 1.91
CA SER A 133 -17.66 -30.73 2.23
C SER A 133 -18.49 -31.60 3.16
N LEU A 134 -19.33 -31.01 4.01
CA LEU A 134 -20.34 -31.70 4.83
C LEU A 134 -21.45 -32.34 3.98
N ILE A 135 -21.83 -31.70 2.87
CA ILE A 135 -22.89 -32.16 1.96
C ILE A 135 -22.34 -33.11 0.89
N LEU A 136 -21.11 -32.85 0.42
CA LEU A 136 -20.41 -33.55 -0.66
C LEU A 136 -18.99 -33.91 -0.19
N PRO A 137 -18.78 -35.08 0.46
CA PRO A 137 -17.50 -35.43 1.10
C PRO A 137 -16.31 -35.63 0.13
N ASN A 138 -16.52 -35.48 -1.18
CA ASN A 138 -15.49 -35.62 -2.21
C ASN A 138 -15.07 -34.26 -2.85
N SER A 139 -15.43 -33.12 -2.26
CA SER A 139 -15.00 -31.81 -2.76
C SER A 139 -13.52 -31.56 -2.43
N GLN A 140 -12.70 -31.27 -3.44
CA GLN A 140 -11.30 -30.89 -3.23
C GLN A 140 -11.19 -29.63 -2.36
N SER A 141 -10.31 -29.68 -1.36
CA SER A 141 -9.91 -28.52 -0.55
C SER A 141 -9.25 -27.46 -1.43
N PRO A 142 -9.53 -26.15 -1.24
CA PRO A 142 -8.80 -25.09 -1.90
C PRO A 142 -7.31 -25.28 -1.56
N LYS A 143 -6.46 -25.31 -2.59
CA LYS A 143 -5.01 -25.61 -2.50
C LYS A 143 -4.23 -24.79 -1.45
N ARG A 144 -4.81 -23.72 -0.90
CA ARG A 144 -4.22 -22.87 0.13
C ARG A 144 -4.46 -23.37 1.57
N PHE A 145 -5.46 -24.22 1.81
CA PHE A 145 -5.78 -24.80 3.13
C PHE A 145 -5.19 -26.21 3.33
N SER A 146 -4.43 -26.75 2.38
CA SER A 146 -3.81 -28.08 2.51
C SER A 146 -2.60 -28.15 3.46
N PHE A 147 -2.30 -27.05 4.17
CA PHE A 147 -1.18 -26.92 5.10
C PHE A 147 -1.61 -26.67 6.56
N LEU A 148 -2.91 -26.76 6.85
CA LEU A 148 -3.43 -26.85 8.22
C LEU A 148 -3.78 -28.31 8.54
#